data_AF-A0A8I1M6Q2-F1
#
_entry.id   AF-A0A8I1M6Q2-F1
#
_cell.length_a   1.000
_cell.length_b   1.000
_cell.length_c   1.000
_cell.angle_alpha   90.00
_cell.angle_beta   90.00
_cell.angle_gamma   90.00
#
_symmetry.space_group_name_H-M   'P 1'
#
loop_
_entity.id
_entity.type
_entity.pdbx_description
1 polymer ?
#
loop_
_entity_poly.entity_id
_entity_poly.type
_entity_poly.pdbx_seq_one_letter_code
_entity_poly.pdbx_strand_id
1 'polypeptide(L)'
;MSAVLAPIKPAERIWVVGAINGDHGALRTVHQKLAERITPGDRLVYLGNYWGDGTAESVVATINELLLFRRYFIALDGVDIADIAFLRGAAEEMLSKLQQIQFAPNPGEVFDWMLTRGIAGTTRAYGFDPAHVQSIMRQGAHAISQWTSQFSDALRRHSGHSALLSDLKHAAYTTDGRLIFVHAGLDGSRPLTGQTDTFWWGGSMFEAITERYYDCARIVRGASLSQTGLQEREFTLSVDGGAGRGGMLIALALDGQGKIIEQVTSDA
;
A
#
# COMPACT_ATOMS: atom_id res chain seq x y z
N MET A 1 -5.35 -19.30 -0.21
CA MET A 1 -4.73 -18.70 1.00
C MET A 1 -5.80 -17.94 1.75
N SER A 2 -5.84 -18.05 3.08
CA SER A 2 -6.70 -17.20 3.90
C SER A 2 -6.16 -15.76 3.91
N ALA A 3 -7.04 -14.76 4.00
CA ALA A 3 -6.61 -13.36 4.05
C ALA A 3 -5.81 -13.07 5.33
N VAL A 4 -4.69 -12.35 5.19
CA VAL A 4 -3.90 -11.86 6.33
C VAL A 4 -4.45 -10.50 6.74
N LEU A 5 -5.07 -10.41 7.93
CA LEU A 5 -5.78 -9.21 8.38
C LEU A 5 -5.07 -8.57 9.58
N ALA A 6 -5.09 -7.24 9.67
CA ALA A 6 -4.64 -6.49 10.85
C ALA A 6 -5.84 -6.07 11.72
N PRO A 7 -5.99 -6.59 12.94
CA PRO A 7 -6.91 -6.03 13.91
C PRO A 7 -6.32 -4.73 14.49
N ILE A 8 -7.08 -3.64 14.45
CA ILE A 8 -6.74 -2.35 15.04
C ILE A 8 -7.68 -2.08 16.22
N LYS A 9 -7.15 -1.75 17.40
CA LYS A 9 -7.99 -1.36 18.53
C LYS A 9 -8.73 -0.06 18.19
N PRO A 10 -10.03 0.08 18.53
CA PRO A 10 -10.75 1.34 18.44
C PRO A 10 -9.97 2.48 19.09
N ALA A 11 -10.03 3.64 18.47
CA ALA A 11 -9.37 4.85 18.94
C ALA A 11 -10.23 6.06 18.61
N GLU A 12 -10.01 7.15 19.35
CA GLU A 12 -10.64 8.44 19.04
C GLU A 12 -10.14 8.99 17.69
N ARG A 13 -8.92 8.63 17.31
CA ARG A 13 -8.27 9.07 16.08
C ARG A 13 -7.51 7.94 15.40
N ILE A 14 -7.83 7.72 14.13
CA ILE A 14 -7.14 6.77 13.27
C ILE A 14 -6.63 7.55 12.06
N TRP A 15 -5.31 7.70 11.97
CA TRP A 15 -4.65 8.24 10.80
C TRP A 15 -4.61 7.22 9.69
N VAL A 16 -5.00 7.62 8.50
CA VAL A 16 -4.85 6.83 7.28
C VAL A 16 -4.01 7.60 6.28
N VAL A 17 -3.07 6.92 5.63
CA VAL A 17 -2.21 7.49 4.58
C VAL A 17 -2.53 6.79 3.26
N GLY A 18 -2.88 7.58 2.24
CA GLY A 18 -3.23 7.10 0.91
C GLY A 18 -2.06 6.46 0.14
N ALA A 19 -2.31 6.08 -1.12
CA ALA A 19 -1.28 5.51 -1.98
C ALA A 19 -0.13 6.52 -2.25
N ILE A 20 1.12 6.06 -2.05
CA ILE A 20 2.33 6.91 -2.08
C ILE A 20 3.02 6.82 -3.45
N ASN A 21 3.01 5.65 -4.07
CA ASN A 21 3.55 5.35 -5.40
C ASN A 21 4.98 5.86 -5.62
N GLY A 22 5.86 5.67 -4.62
CA GLY A 22 7.27 6.07 -4.71
C GLY A 22 7.54 7.58 -4.67
N ASP A 23 6.55 8.39 -4.28
CA ASP A 23 6.71 9.84 -4.12
C ASP A 23 7.33 10.19 -2.76
N HIS A 24 8.66 10.17 -2.72
CA HIS A 24 9.42 10.45 -1.49
C HIS A 24 9.19 11.88 -0.98
N GLY A 25 9.10 12.87 -1.88
CA GLY A 25 8.89 14.26 -1.51
C GLY A 25 7.54 14.45 -0.82
N ALA A 26 6.48 13.93 -1.43
CA ALA A 26 5.13 14.01 -0.86
C ALA A 26 5.02 13.29 0.49
N LEU A 27 5.62 12.10 0.60
CA LEU A 27 5.65 11.32 1.84
C LEU A 27 6.33 12.09 2.98
N ARG A 28 7.52 12.64 2.73
CA ARG A 28 8.27 13.40 3.72
C ARG A 28 7.48 14.60 4.22
N THR A 29 6.83 15.35 3.33
CA THR A 29 5.98 16.50 3.72
C THR A 29 4.82 16.06 4.60
N VAL A 30 4.12 14.99 4.25
CA VAL A 30 3.01 14.46 5.05
C VAL A 30 3.51 13.96 6.41
N HIS A 31 4.64 13.24 6.46
CA HIS A 31 5.24 12.78 7.72
C HIS A 31 5.64 13.93 8.64
N GLN A 32 6.21 15.02 8.11
CA GLN A 32 6.51 16.21 8.91
C GLN A 32 5.25 16.78 9.56
N LYS A 33 4.19 16.96 8.77
CA LYS A 33 2.89 17.46 9.26
C LYS A 33 2.26 16.46 10.26
N LEU A 34 2.34 15.15 10.02
CA LEU A 34 1.83 14.13 10.94
C LEU A 34 2.60 14.10 12.26
N ALA A 35 3.93 14.27 12.24
CA ALA A 35 4.75 14.27 13.44
C ALA A 35 4.34 15.35 14.46
N GLU A 36 3.82 16.48 13.98
CA GLU A 36 3.31 17.58 14.80
C GLU A 36 1.92 17.29 15.42
N ARG A 37 1.19 16.31 14.90
CA ARG A 37 -0.24 16.08 15.18
C ARG A 37 -0.54 14.77 15.87
N ILE A 38 0.29 13.77 15.66
CA ILE A 38 0.11 12.45 16.26
C ILE A 38 0.29 12.54 17.77
N THR A 39 -0.65 11.93 18.48
CA THR A 39 -0.64 11.82 19.94
C THR A 39 -0.68 10.35 20.38
N PRO A 40 -0.20 10.02 21.59
CA PRO A 40 -0.42 8.71 22.18
C PRO A 40 -1.89 8.30 22.15
N GLY A 41 -2.16 7.05 21.76
CA GLY A 41 -3.52 6.52 21.59
C GLY A 41 -4.06 6.60 20.15
N ASP A 42 -3.41 7.37 19.26
CA ASP A 42 -3.71 7.34 17.83
C ASP A 42 -3.42 5.95 17.22
N ARG A 43 -4.05 5.66 16.09
CA ARG A 43 -3.69 4.55 15.21
C ARG A 43 -3.18 5.07 13.89
N LEU A 44 -2.34 4.30 13.19
CA LEU A 44 -1.82 4.67 11.88
C LEU A 44 -1.96 3.51 10.88
N VAL A 45 -2.63 3.77 9.75
CA VAL A 45 -2.83 2.77 8.70
C VAL A 45 -2.34 3.32 7.37
N TYR A 46 -1.34 2.67 6.78
CA TYR A 46 -0.89 2.96 5.43
C TYR A 46 -1.64 2.10 4.43
N LEU A 47 -2.34 2.72 3.48
CA LEU A 47 -3.32 2.04 2.62
C LEU A 47 -2.74 1.37 1.36
N GLY A 48 -1.43 1.09 1.34
CA GLY A 48 -0.73 0.35 0.27
C GLY A 48 -0.21 1.22 -0.88
N ASN A 49 0.41 0.60 -1.88
CA ASN A 49 1.18 1.23 -2.96
C ASN A 49 2.25 2.20 -2.45
N TYR A 50 3.26 1.62 -1.82
CA TYR A 50 4.46 2.31 -1.34
C TYR A 50 5.52 2.40 -2.44
N TRP A 51 5.71 1.28 -3.14
CA TRP A 51 6.56 1.24 -4.33
C TRP A 51 5.91 1.98 -5.50
N GLY A 52 6.74 2.50 -6.39
CA GLY A 52 6.30 3.31 -7.52
C GLY A 52 7.13 3.12 -8.77
N ASP A 53 6.77 3.90 -9.79
CA ASP A 53 7.42 3.87 -11.10
C ASP A 53 8.45 5.01 -11.31
N GLY A 54 8.68 5.83 -10.27
CA GLY A 54 9.62 6.95 -10.26
C GLY A 54 11.10 6.53 -10.35
N THR A 55 12.03 7.47 -10.11
CA THR A 55 13.47 7.19 -10.15
C THR A 55 13.87 6.12 -9.11
N ALA A 56 15.01 5.45 -9.34
CA ALA A 56 15.50 4.42 -8.41
C ALA A 56 15.69 4.97 -7.00
N GLU A 57 16.26 6.18 -6.93
CA GLU A 57 16.56 6.91 -5.70
C GLU A 57 15.27 7.28 -4.97
N SER A 58 14.25 7.77 -5.68
CA SER A 58 12.97 8.15 -5.08
C SER A 58 12.28 6.94 -4.47
N VAL A 59 12.18 5.83 -5.22
CA VAL A 59 11.52 4.61 -4.74
C VAL A 59 12.22 4.06 -3.48
N VAL A 60 13.55 3.96 -3.48
CA VAL A 60 14.30 3.52 -2.28
C VAL A 60 14.10 4.50 -1.12
N ALA A 61 14.16 5.81 -1.37
CA ALA A 61 13.99 6.83 -0.35
C ALA A 61 12.57 6.79 0.27
N THR A 62 11.53 6.54 -0.53
CA THR A 62 10.16 6.38 -0.02
C THR A 62 10.04 5.24 0.98
N ILE A 63 10.63 4.08 0.69
CA ILE A 63 10.57 2.92 1.60
C ILE A 63 11.39 3.19 2.87
N ASN A 64 12.56 3.83 2.74
CA ASN A 64 13.35 4.23 3.90
C ASN A 64 12.61 5.24 4.79
N GLU A 65 11.91 6.20 4.19
CA GLU A 65 11.11 7.19 4.91
C GLU A 65 9.92 6.54 5.63
N LEU A 66 9.25 5.56 5.03
CA LEU A 66 8.23 4.74 5.72
C LEU A 66 8.79 4.02 6.94
N LEU A 67 9.95 3.38 6.79
CA LEU A 67 10.61 2.66 7.89
C LEU A 67 11.08 3.61 8.99
N LEU A 68 11.54 4.81 8.63
CA LEU A 68 11.93 5.85 9.58
C LEU A 68 10.72 6.35 10.37
N PHE A 69 9.61 6.66 9.69
CA PHE A 69 8.41 7.15 10.36
C PHE A 69 7.73 6.07 11.21
N ARG A 70 7.76 4.81 10.76
CA ARG A 70 7.37 3.67 11.60
C ARG A 70 8.12 3.67 12.93
N ARG A 71 9.45 3.86 12.89
CA ARG A 71 10.30 3.93 14.09
C ARG A 71 9.95 5.12 14.97
N TYR A 72 9.67 6.27 14.37
CA TYR A 72 9.19 7.45 15.10
C TYR A 72 7.87 7.16 15.82
N PHE A 73 6.87 6.64 15.11
CA PHE A 73 5.54 6.37 15.65
C PHE A 73 5.57 5.38 16.82
N ILE A 74 6.25 4.23 16.67
CA ILE A 74 6.31 3.21 17.73
C ILE A 74 7.22 3.60 18.91
N ALA A 75 8.00 4.67 18.78
CA ALA A 75 8.84 5.18 19.87
C ALA A 75 8.06 6.17 20.78
N LEU A 76 6.85 6.57 20.39
CA LEU A 76 5.98 7.40 21.24
C LEU A 76 5.50 6.57 22.43
N ASP A 77 5.56 7.18 23.61
CA ASP A 77 5.08 6.53 24.84
C ASP A 77 3.60 6.18 24.73
N GLY A 78 3.24 4.97 25.15
CA GLY A 78 1.87 4.45 25.05
C GLY A 78 1.43 3.91 23.69
N VAL A 79 2.30 3.89 22.66
CA VAL A 79 2.00 3.26 21.36
C VAL A 79 2.42 1.78 21.37
N ASP A 80 1.52 0.88 20.96
CA ASP A 80 1.82 -0.54 20.74
C ASP A 80 2.22 -0.80 19.28
N ILE A 81 3.00 -1.85 19.03
CA ILE A 81 3.32 -2.29 17.66
C ILE A 81 2.07 -2.63 16.84
N ALA A 82 0.97 -3.02 17.50
CA ALA A 82 -0.32 -3.32 16.87
C ALA A 82 -1.14 -2.07 16.53
N ASP A 83 -0.69 -0.87 16.93
CA ASP A 83 -1.38 0.39 16.65
C ASP A 83 -1.06 0.97 15.26
N ILE A 84 -0.17 0.30 14.52
CA ILE A 84 0.19 0.62 13.15
C ILE A 84 -0.03 -0.57 12.21
N ALA A 85 -0.56 -0.32 11.00
CA ALA A 85 -0.70 -1.33 9.96
C ALA A 85 -0.25 -0.84 8.59
N PHE A 86 0.34 -1.76 7.83
CA PHE A 86 0.76 -1.55 6.44
C PHE A 86 -0.03 -2.48 5.54
N LEU A 87 -0.90 -1.92 4.71
CA LEU A 87 -1.68 -2.69 3.75
C LEU A 87 -0.86 -3.01 2.49
N ARG A 88 -1.07 -4.21 1.96
CA ARG A 88 -0.56 -4.62 0.66
C ARG A 88 -1.40 -3.96 -0.43
N GLY A 89 -0.74 -3.21 -1.31
CA GLY A 89 -1.34 -2.71 -2.54
C GLY A 89 -0.96 -3.49 -3.79
N ALA A 90 -1.42 -2.99 -4.93
CA ALA A 90 -1.12 -3.53 -6.25
C ALA A 90 0.39 -3.58 -6.53
N ALA A 91 1.13 -2.54 -6.16
CA ALA A 91 2.58 -2.47 -6.35
C ALA A 91 3.31 -3.54 -5.52
N GLU A 92 2.93 -3.72 -4.26
CA GLU A 92 3.52 -4.72 -3.38
C GLU A 92 3.19 -6.16 -3.81
N GLU A 93 1.99 -6.37 -4.34
CA GLU A 93 1.59 -7.65 -4.94
C GLU A 93 2.40 -7.97 -6.20
N MET A 94 2.61 -6.98 -7.09
CA MET A 94 3.49 -7.16 -8.25
C MET A 94 4.94 -7.43 -7.85
N LEU A 95 5.47 -6.70 -6.86
CA LEU A 95 6.81 -6.94 -6.33
C LEU A 95 6.95 -8.36 -5.78
N SER A 96 5.96 -8.84 -5.02
CA SER A 96 5.94 -10.21 -4.49
C SER A 96 5.94 -11.26 -5.62
N LYS A 97 5.16 -11.03 -6.67
CA LYS A 97 5.16 -11.89 -7.87
C LYS A 97 6.48 -11.84 -8.64
N LEU A 98 7.11 -10.66 -8.72
CA LEU A 98 8.39 -10.49 -9.42
C LEU A 98 9.50 -11.31 -8.78
N GLN A 99 9.51 -11.44 -7.44
CA GLN A 99 10.43 -12.31 -6.71
C GLN A 99 10.23 -13.82 -6.97
N GLN A 100 9.18 -14.19 -7.71
CA GLN A 100 8.83 -15.58 -8.01
C GLN A 100 8.48 -15.78 -9.49
N ILE A 101 8.87 -14.83 -10.36
CA ILE A 101 8.43 -14.79 -11.75
C ILE A 101 8.87 -16.02 -12.57
N GLN A 102 9.95 -16.70 -12.17
CA GLN A 102 10.42 -17.95 -12.76
C GLN A 102 9.39 -19.09 -12.71
N PHE A 103 8.41 -19.01 -11.80
CA PHE A 103 7.34 -20.00 -11.69
C PHE A 103 6.09 -19.63 -12.49
N ALA A 104 6.07 -18.46 -13.13
CA ALA A 104 4.96 -18.06 -13.97
C ALA A 104 4.92 -18.91 -15.27
N PRO A 105 3.73 -19.25 -15.80
CA PRO A 105 3.62 -20.00 -17.06
C PRO A 105 4.32 -19.32 -18.24
N ASN A 106 4.18 -17.99 -18.34
CA ASN A 106 4.80 -17.15 -19.38
C ASN A 106 5.52 -15.94 -18.73
N PRO A 107 6.74 -16.10 -18.19
CA PRO A 107 7.43 -15.03 -17.44
C PRO A 107 7.62 -13.74 -18.25
N GLY A 108 7.88 -13.85 -19.56
CA GLY A 108 8.00 -12.70 -20.46
C GLY A 108 6.72 -11.88 -20.57
N GLU A 109 5.59 -12.51 -20.87
CA GLU A 109 4.29 -11.83 -20.95
C GLU A 109 3.88 -11.23 -19.59
N VAL A 110 4.18 -11.94 -18.51
CA VAL A 110 3.90 -11.48 -17.15
C VAL A 110 4.74 -10.24 -16.81
N PHE A 111 6.03 -10.24 -17.14
CA PHE A 111 6.89 -9.08 -16.93
C PHE A 111 6.46 -7.90 -17.81
N ASP A 112 6.12 -8.14 -19.08
CA ASP A 112 5.62 -7.12 -20.01
C ASP A 112 4.34 -6.48 -19.45
N TRP A 113 3.41 -7.28 -18.92
CA TRP A 113 2.23 -6.78 -18.22
C TRP A 113 2.59 -5.94 -16.99
N MET A 114 3.53 -6.39 -16.15
CA MET A 114 3.97 -5.63 -14.98
C MET A 114 4.61 -4.29 -15.37
N LEU A 115 5.32 -4.20 -16.50
CA LEU A 115 5.87 -2.95 -17.02
C LEU A 115 4.76 -1.94 -17.33
N THR A 116 3.63 -2.38 -17.92
CA THR A 116 2.46 -1.51 -18.15
C THR A 116 1.80 -1.00 -16.86
N ARG A 117 2.15 -1.58 -15.71
CA ARG A 117 1.58 -1.27 -14.40
C ARG A 117 2.58 -0.56 -13.47
N GLY A 118 3.76 -0.18 -13.97
CA GLY A 118 4.71 0.64 -13.23
C GLY A 118 5.73 -0.12 -12.39
N ILE A 119 6.03 -1.39 -12.73
CA ILE A 119 7.10 -2.14 -12.05
C ILE A 119 8.51 -1.64 -12.42
N ALA A 120 8.64 -0.80 -13.45
CA ALA A 120 9.93 -0.39 -13.98
C ALA A 120 10.73 0.43 -12.95
N GLY A 121 10.08 1.35 -12.24
CA GLY A 121 10.70 2.09 -11.13
C GLY A 121 11.22 1.19 -10.02
N THR A 122 10.45 0.17 -9.64
CA THR A 122 10.88 -0.83 -8.64
C THR A 122 12.05 -1.68 -9.14
N THR A 123 12.04 -2.06 -10.43
CA THR A 123 13.14 -2.81 -11.05
C THR A 123 14.44 -2.00 -11.02
N ARG A 124 14.37 -0.71 -11.38
CA ARG A 124 15.49 0.24 -11.30
C ARG A 124 15.97 0.47 -9.88
N ALA A 125 15.04 0.60 -8.92
CA ALA A 125 15.33 0.81 -7.51
C ALA A 125 16.27 -0.24 -6.92
N TYR A 126 16.21 -1.48 -7.44
CA TYR A 126 17.06 -2.58 -7.01
C TYR A 126 18.20 -2.90 -7.97
N GLY A 127 18.55 -1.96 -8.85
CA GLY A 127 19.78 -1.99 -9.64
C GLY A 127 19.69 -2.72 -10.98
N PHE A 128 18.47 -2.93 -11.49
CA PHE A 128 18.27 -3.61 -12.78
C PHE A 128 17.68 -2.65 -13.82
N ASP A 129 18.18 -2.75 -15.05
CA ASP A 129 17.59 -2.08 -16.21
C ASP A 129 16.37 -2.86 -16.72
N PRO A 130 15.15 -2.28 -16.75
CA PRO A 130 13.94 -2.99 -17.17
C PRO A 130 14.03 -3.58 -18.59
N ALA A 131 14.69 -2.90 -19.54
CA ALA A 131 14.84 -3.42 -20.90
C ALA A 131 15.74 -4.66 -20.94
N HIS A 132 16.83 -4.64 -20.19
CA HIS A 132 17.67 -5.82 -20.01
C HIS A 132 16.92 -6.98 -19.34
N VAL A 133 16.13 -6.71 -18.29
CA VAL A 133 15.29 -7.73 -17.64
C VAL A 133 14.30 -8.35 -18.63
N GLN A 134 13.65 -7.53 -19.45
CA GLN A 134 12.73 -8.01 -20.48
C GLN A 134 13.42 -8.97 -21.47
N SER A 135 14.68 -8.71 -21.83
CA SER A 135 15.49 -9.64 -22.62
C SER A 135 15.73 -10.96 -21.89
N ILE A 136 16.11 -10.91 -20.60
CA ILE A 136 16.34 -12.10 -19.76
C ILE A 136 15.08 -12.98 -19.70
N MET A 137 13.89 -12.38 -19.62
CA MET A 137 12.62 -13.13 -19.57
C MET A 137 12.37 -14.02 -20.79
N ARG A 138 13.14 -13.84 -21.88
CA ARG A 138 13.06 -14.63 -23.12
C ARG A 138 14.21 -15.64 -23.27
N GLN A 139 15.14 -15.70 -22.32
CA GLN A 139 16.37 -16.52 -22.39
C GLN A 139 16.23 -17.90 -21.71
N GLY A 140 15.03 -18.26 -21.25
CA GLY A 140 14.71 -19.57 -20.68
C GLY A 140 14.88 -19.66 -19.16
N ALA A 141 14.42 -20.78 -18.59
CA ALA A 141 14.19 -20.92 -17.14
C ALA A 141 15.43 -20.70 -16.26
N HIS A 142 16.63 -21.08 -16.73
CA HIS A 142 17.85 -20.91 -15.96
C HIS A 142 18.23 -19.43 -15.79
N ALA A 143 18.24 -18.66 -16.88
CA ALA A 143 18.55 -17.23 -16.85
C ALA A 143 17.53 -16.46 -15.99
N ILE A 144 16.25 -16.80 -16.12
CA ILE A 144 15.17 -16.20 -15.32
C ILE A 144 15.39 -16.51 -13.83
N SER A 145 15.64 -17.77 -13.47
CA SER A 145 15.85 -18.18 -12.08
C SER A 145 17.08 -17.49 -11.45
N GLN A 146 18.16 -17.37 -12.22
CA GLN A 146 19.35 -16.66 -11.80
C GLN A 146 19.05 -15.17 -11.55
N TRP A 147 18.36 -14.51 -12.48
CA TRP A 147 17.96 -13.11 -12.33
C TRP A 147 17.03 -12.90 -11.13
N THR A 148 16.03 -13.76 -10.94
CA THR A 148 15.09 -13.64 -9.81
C THR A 148 15.79 -13.78 -8.46
N SER A 149 16.81 -14.65 -8.39
CA SER A 149 17.66 -14.77 -7.20
C SER A 149 18.44 -13.48 -6.94
N GLN A 150 19.07 -12.92 -7.97
CA GLN A 150 19.80 -11.64 -7.87
C GLN A 150 18.88 -10.49 -7.47
N PHE A 151 17.66 -10.44 -8.02
CA PHE A 151 16.66 -9.43 -7.67
C PHE A 151 16.25 -9.53 -6.19
N SER A 152 16.00 -10.77 -5.72
CA SER A 152 15.66 -11.02 -4.32
C SER A 152 16.82 -10.65 -3.37
N ASP A 153 18.06 -10.91 -3.77
CA ASP A 153 19.25 -10.51 -3.01
C ASP A 153 19.46 -8.99 -3.02
N ALA A 154 19.16 -8.31 -4.13
CA ALA A 154 19.17 -6.85 -4.21
C ALA A 154 18.16 -6.25 -3.23
N LEU A 155 16.91 -6.71 -3.23
CA LEU A 155 15.90 -6.28 -2.25
C LEU A 155 16.38 -6.47 -0.80
N ARG A 156 16.96 -7.65 -0.50
CA ARG A 156 17.42 -7.99 0.86
C ARG A 156 18.59 -7.13 1.35
N ARG A 157 19.42 -6.63 0.43
CA ARG A 157 20.53 -5.70 0.77
C ARG A 157 20.04 -4.35 1.27
N HIS A 158 18.79 -3.98 1.00
CA HIS A 158 18.16 -2.80 1.60
C HIS A 158 17.52 -3.16 2.94
N SER A 159 18.13 -2.69 4.03
CA SER A 159 17.71 -2.99 5.39
C SER A 159 16.23 -2.66 5.61
N GLY A 160 15.46 -3.65 6.07
CA GLY A 160 14.04 -3.48 6.40
C GLY A 160 13.07 -3.60 5.21
N HIS A 161 13.52 -3.53 3.96
CA HIS A 161 12.61 -3.61 2.80
C HIS A 161 11.90 -4.98 2.71
N SER A 162 12.66 -6.08 2.83
CA SER A 162 12.08 -7.43 2.86
C SER A 162 11.22 -7.67 4.10
N ALA A 163 11.58 -7.08 5.24
CA ALA A 163 10.81 -7.20 6.48
C ALA A 163 9.46 -6.49 6.35
N LEU A 164 9.43 -5.27 5.79
CA LEU A 164 8.19 -4.54 5.48
C LEU A 164 7.31 -5.36 4.54
N LEU A 165 7.87 -5.85 3.43
CA LEU A 165 7.12 -6.62 2.42
C LEU A 165 6.49 -7.89 3.01
N SER A 166 7.19 -8.53 3.96
CA SER A 166 6.71 -9.75 4.64
C SER A 166 5.63 -9.47 5.69
N ASP A 167 5.57 -8.25 6.24
CA ASP A 167 4.61 -7.87 7.28
C ASP A 167 3.29 -7.29 6.72
N LEU A 168 3.21 -7.03 5.42
CA LEU A 168 2.03 -6.44 4.81
C LEU A 168 0.75 -7.25 5.05
N LYS A 169 -0.35 -6.54 5.28
CA LYS A 169 -1.68 -7.10 5.53
C LYS A 169 -2.57 -6.89 4.31
N HIS A 170 -3.46 -7.83 4.02
CA HIS A 170 -4.39 -7.67 2.90
C HIS A 170 -5.45 -6.59 3.19
N ALA A 171 -5.86 -6.48 4.45
CA ALA A 171 -6.75 -5.44 4.96
C ALA A 171 -6.51 -5.23 6.46
N ALA A 172 -7.03 -4.13 6.99
CA ALA A 172 -7.15 -3.89 8.42
C ALA A 172 -8.60 -3.62 8.79
N TYR A 173 -8.96 -3.84 10.06
CA TYR A 173 -10.29 -3.55 10.57
C TYR A 173 -10.22 -3.13 12.03
N THR A 174 -11.11 -2.25 12.47
CA THR A 174 -11.25 -1.97 13.90
C THR A 174 -11.88 -3.16 14.61
N THR A 175 -11.42 -3.52 15.80
CA THR A 175 -11.91 -4.74 16.48
C THR A 175 -13.37 -4.67 16.92
N ASP A 176 -13.99 -3.48 16.88
CA ASP A 176 -15.44 -3.28 17.04
C ASP A 176 -16.24 -3.43 15.73
N GLY A 177 -15.56 -3.73 14.61
CA GLY A 177 -16.15 -3.95 13.29
C GLY A 177 -16.61 -2.70 12.56
N ARG A 178 -16.43 -1.50 13.14
CA ARG A 178 -17.00 -0.26 12.57
C ARG A 178 -16.26 0.24 11.32
N LEU A 179 -14.96 0.00 11.23
CA LEU A 179 -14.14 0.47 10.12
C LEU A 179 -13.36 -0.67 9.47
N ILE A 180 -13.29 -0.64 8.15
CA ILE A 180 -12.46 -1.54 7.34
C ILE A 180 -11.55 -0.69 6.45
N PHE A 181 -10.29 -1.08 6.38
CA PHE A 181 -9.27 -0.44 5.56
C PHE A 181 -8.76 -1.44 4.53
N VAL A 182 -8.83 -1.06 3.26
CA VAL A 182 -8.37 -1.86 2.11
C VAL A 182 -7.47 -1.02 1.22
N HIS A 183 -6.76 -1.66 0.31
CA HIS A 183 -6.02 -0.91 -0.71
C HIS A 183 -6.92 -0.42 -1.84
N ALA A 184 -7.54 -1.33 -2.59
CA ALA A 184 -8.37 -1.00 -3.76
C ALA A 184 -9.86 -1.24 -3.54
N GLY A 185 -10.24 -2.36 -2.92
CA GLY A 185 -11.64 -2.70 -2.74
C GLY A 185 -11.88 -4.00 -1.99
N LEU A 186 -13.15 -4.37 -1.88
CA LEU A 186 -13.61 -5.68 -1.42
C LEU A 186 -14.94 -6.02 -2.11
N ASP A 187 -15.26 -7.30 -2.16
CA ASP A 187 -16.54 -7.81 -2.66
C ASP A 187 -17.56 -7.83 -1.52
N GLY A 188 -18.60 -7.00 -1.62
CA GLY A 188 -19.64 -6.87 -0.59
C GLY A 188 -20.42 -8.15 -0.32
N SER A 189 -20.40 -9.12 -1.24
CA SER A 189 -21.10 -10.41 -1.08
C SER A 189 -20.29 -11.46 -0.31
N ARG A 190 -19.02 -11.19 0.00
CA ARG A 190 -18.10 -12.14 0.63
C ARG A 190 -17.64 -11.64 1.99
N PRO A 191 -17.42 -12.51 3.00
CA PRO A 191 -16.79 -12.11 4.26
C PRO A 191 -15.36 -11.63 4.02
N LEU A 192 -14.82 -10.80 4.93
CA LEU A 192 -13.50 -10.18 4.77
C LEU A 192 -12.37 -11.22 4.65
N THR A 193 -12.48 -12.33 5.37
CA THR A 193 -11.56 -13.49 5.30
C THR A 193 -11.68 -14.28 4.01
N GLY A 194 -12.82 -14.16 3.33
CA GLY A 194 -13.13 -14.82 2.08
C GLY A 194 -12.69 -14.01 0.86
N GLN A 195 -12.17 -12.80 1.02
CA GLN A 195 -11.68 -11.97 -0.09
C GLN A 195 -10.41 -12.56 -0.71
N THR A 196 -10.15 -12.22 -1.97
CA THR A 196 -8.99 -12.68 -2.73
C THR A 196 -8.21 -11.49 -3.27
N ASP A 197 -7.94 -11.51 -4.57
CA ASP A 197 -7.33 -10.49 -5.38
C ASP A 197 -8.10 -9.15 -5.43
N THR A 198 -9.36 -9.15 -4.96
CA THR A 198 -10.21 -7.96 -4.82
C THR A 198 -9.56 -6.87 -3.97
N PHE A 199 -8.74 -7.22 -2.97
CA PHE A 199 -8.02 -6.23 -2.17
C PHE A 199 -7.08 -5.35 -2.99
N TRP A 200 -6.52 -5.86 -4.09
CA TRP A 200 -5.55 -5.16 -4.93
C TRP A 200 -6.14 -4.66 -6.25
N TRP A 201 -7.13 -5.38 -6.80
CA TRP A 201 -7.66 -5.11 -8.15
C TRP A 201 -9.17 -4.83 -8.17
N GLY A 202 -9.86 -4.95 -7.04
CA GLY A 202 -11.32 -4.87 -6.91
C GLY A 202 -11.90 -3.47 -6.94
N GLY A 203 -11.30 -2.53 -7.67
CA GLY A 203 -11.72 -1.12 -7.69
C GLY A 203 -13.18 -0.94 -8.11
N SER A 204 -13.67 -1.68 -9.10
CA SER A 204 -15.07 -1.64 -9.56
C SER A 204 -16.06 -2.15 -8.50
N MET A 205 -15.68 -3.17 -7.73
CA MET A 205 -16.50 -3.70 -6.64
C MET A 205 -16.67 -2.67 -5.52
N PHE A 206 -15.62 -1.89 -5.24
CA PHE A 206 -15.71 -0.81 -4.27
C PHE A 206 -16.69 0.29 -4.71
N GLU A 207 -16.71 0.64 -6.00
CA GLU A 207 -17.66 1.63 -6.53
C GLU A 207 -19.12 1.16 -6.42
N ALA A 208 -19.36 -0.15 -6.46
CA ALA A 208 -20.69 -0.73 -6.36
C ALA A 208 -21.27 -0.72 -4.93
N ILE A 209 -20.49 -0.34 -3.90
CA ILE A 209 -20.94 -0.37 -2.50
C ILE A 209 -21.90 0.79 -2.23
N THR A 210 -23.20 0.49 -2.26
CA THR A 210 -24.29 1.43 -1.95
C THR A 210 -25.08 1.05 -0.71
N GLU A 211 -24.65 0.01 0.00
CA GLU A 211 -25.27 -0.46 1.24
C GLU A 211 -24.19 -0.83 2.26
N ARG A 212 -24.59 -0.99 3.53
CA ARG A 212 -23.66 -1.35 4.59
C ARG A 212 -23.11 -2.76 4.38
N TYR A 213 -21.80 -2.87 4.52
CA TYR A 213 -21.13 -4.16 4.58
C TYR A 213 -21.18 -4.70 6.00
N TYR A 214 -22.17 -5.57 6.28
CA TYR A 214 -22.51 -5.97 7.66
C TYR A 214 -22.79 -4.74 8.55
N ASP A 215 -22.24 -4.71 9.76
CA ASP A 215 -22.34 -3.58 10.69
C ASP A 215 -21.24 -2.52 10.50
N CYS A 216 -20.46 -2.61 9.41
CA CYS A 216 -19.40 -1.65 9.10
C CYS A 216 -20.01 -0.27 8.81
N ALA A 217 -19.55 0.74 9.57
CA ALA A 217 -19.94 2.12 9.36
C ALA A 217 -19.31 2.68 8.08
N ARG A 218 -18.03 2.35 7.83
CA ARG A 218 -17.30 2.88 6.68
C ARG A 218 -16.13 2.01 6.24
N ILE A 219 -15.99 1.84 4.93
CA ILE A 219 -14.84 1.20 4.29
C ILE A 219 -13.95 2.26 3.65
N VAL A 220 -12.67 2.26 3.99
CA VAL A 220 -11.67 3.22 3.52
C VAL A 220 -10.70 2.53 2.57
N ARG A 221 -10.44 3.11 1.40
CA ARG A 221 -9.45 2.62 0.43
C ARG A 221 -8.34 3.62 0.12
N GLY A 222 -7.15 3.11 -0.23
CA GLY A 222 -5.96 3.91 -0.54
C GLY A 222 -5.73 4.21 -2.01
N ALA A 223 -6.30 3.43 -2.92
CA ALA A 223 -6.13 3.60 -4.36
C ALA A 223 -7.45 3.56 -5.11
N SER A 224 -7.59 4.46 -6.07
CA SER A 224 -8.75 4.59 -6.94
C SER A 224 -8.29 4.61 -8.40
N LEU A 225 -8.76 3.64 -9.19
CA LEU A 225 -8.42 3.52 -10.61
C LEU A 225 -9.20 4.50 -11.49
N SER A 226 -10.32 5.01 -11.00
CA SER A 226 -11.28 5.81 -11.75
C SER A 226 -11.05 7.31 -11.57
N GLN A 227 -10.72 7.74 -10.34
CA GLN A 227 -10.68 9.14 -9.95
C GLN A 227 -9.59 9.39 -8.90
N THR A 228 -8.85 10.48 -9.04
CA THR A 228 -7.94 10.99 -8.01
C THR A 228 -8.64 12.00 -7.10
N GLY A 229 -8.09 12.21 -5.91
CA GLY A 229 -8.62 13.06 -4.86
C GLY A 229 -9.34 12.29 -3.75
N LEU A 230 -9.92 13.07 -2.83
CA LEU A 230 -10.75 12.58 -1.75
C LEU A 230 -12.17 12.34 -2.25
N GLN A 231 -12.67 11.11 -2.16
CA GLN A 231 -14.04 10.78 -2.53
C GLN A 231 -14.78 10.21 -1.32
N GLU A 232 -15.73 10.96 -0.80
CA GLU A 232 -16.58 10.55 0.31
C GLU A 232 -17.98 10.18 -0.18
N ARG A 233 -18.41 8.98 0.17
CA ARG A 233 -19.77 8.47 -0.01
C ARG A 233 -20.30 8.01 1.34
N GLU A 234 -21.57 7.60 1.38
CA GLU A 234 -22.22 7.20 2.62
C GLU A 234 -21.46 6.10 3.38
N PHE A 235 -21.07 5.01 2.68
CA PHE A 235 -20.40 3.85 3.29
C PHE A 235 -18.93 3.72 2.91
N THR A 236 -18.43 4.55 1.99
CA THR A 236 -17.08 4.39 1.43
C THR A 236 -16.31 5.70 1.40
N LEU A 237 -15.00 5.59 1.58
CA LEU A 237 -14.05 6.71 1.53
C LEU A 237 -12.83 6.32 0.70
N SER A 238 -12.51 7.09 -0.32
CA SER A 238 -11.29 6.91 -1.12
C SER A 238 -10.28 7.99 -0.82
N VAL A 239 -9.05 7.58 -0.48
CA VAL A 239 -7.94 8.46 -0.11
C VAL A 239 -6.80 8.25 -1.11
N ASP A 240 -6.99 8.73 -2.35
CA ASP A 240 -5.97 8.63 -3.41
C ASP A 240 -5.76 9.98 -4.08
N GLY A 241 -4.89 10.81 -3.53
CA GLY A 241 -4.58 12.13 -4.09
C GLY A 241 -3.75 12.11 -5.38
N GLY A 242 -3.34 10.93 -5.87
CA GLY A 242 -2.50 10.81 -7.07
C GLY A 242 -1.00 11.06 -6.85
N ALA A 243 -0.50 10.92 -5.62
CA ALA A 243 0.94 10.98 -5.33
C ALA A 243 1.75 10.05 -6.26
N GLY A 244 2.89 10.52 -6.75
CA GLY A 244 3.71 9.79 -7.73
C GLY A 244 3.12 9.73 -9.15
N ARG A 245 1.94 10.32 -9.38
CA ARG A 245 1.26 10.44 -10.68
C ARG A 245 0.90 11.89 -11.01
N GLY A 246 1.62 12.85 -10.43
CA GLY A 246 1.40 14.29 -10.62
C GLY A 246 0.35 14.92 -9.70
N GLY A 247 -0.18 14.16 -8.75
CA GLY A 247 -1.06 14.67 -7.69
C GLY A 247 -0.36 14.79 -6.34
N MET A 248 -1.15 14.83 -5.28
CA MET A 248 -0.70 15.02 -3.90
C MET A 248 -0.82 13.72 -3.09
N LEU A 249 -0.05 13.58 -2.00
CA LEU A 249 -0.33 12.58 -0.97
C LEU A 249 -1.34 13.15 0.03
N ILE A 250 -2.34 12.34 0.39
CA ILE A 250 -3.37 12.68 1.37
C ILE A 250 -3.23 11.74 2.57
N ALA A 251 -3.22 12.32 3.76
CA ALA A 251 -3.46 11.63 5.02
C ALA A 251 -4.69 12.23 5.70
N LEU A 252 -5.51 11.39 6.34
CA LEU A 252 -6.72 11.80 7.05
C LEU A 252 -6.67 11.27 8.47
N ALA A 253 -7.16 12.06 9.41
CA ALA A 253 -7.57 11.56 10.71
C ALA A 253 -9.06 11.24 10.66
N LEU A 254 -9.41 10.02 11.06
CA LEU A 254 -10.78 9.54 11.16
C LEU A 254 -11.16 9.34 12.63
N ASP A 255 -12.41 9.64 12.99
CA ASP A 255 -12.96 9.22 14.28
C ASP A 255 -13.36 7.73 14.25
N GLY A 256 -13.82 7.19 15.39
CA GLY A 256 -14.28 5.79 15.48
C GLY A 256 -15.51 5.45 14.62
N GLN A 257 -16.17 6.44 13.99
CA GLN A 257 -17.25 6.25 13.01
C GLN A 257 -16.78 6.42 11.56
N GLY A 258 -15.50 6.73 11.35
CA GLY A 258 -14.92 6.95 10.04
C GLY A 258 -15.17 8.35 9.51
N LYS A 259 -15.70 9.28 10.33
CA LYS A 259 -15.84 10.68 9.94
C LYS A 259 -14.46 11.31 9.88
N ILE A 260 -14.22 12.09 8.83
CA ILE A 260 -12.99 12.87 8.69
C ILE A 260 -13.00 13.99 9.72
N ILE A 261 -11.99 14.00 10.60
CA ILE A 261 -11.78 15.03 11.62
C ILE A 261 -10.60 15.95 11.28
N GLU A 262 -9.64 15.48 10.49
CA GLU A 262 -8.53 16.29 10.00
C GLU A 262 -8.03 15.77 8.65
N GLN A 263 -7.48 16.66 7.82
CA GLN A 263 -6.81 16.33 6.56
C GLN A 263 -5.44 16.98 6.49
N VAL A 264 -4.44 16.20 6.09
CA VAL A 264 -3.06 16.60 5.83
C VAL A 264 -2.73 16.24 4.38
N THR A 265 -2.17 17.18 3.63
CA THR A 265 -1.74 16.95 2.24
C THR A 265 -0.27 17.30 2.05
N SER A 266 0.34 16.75 0.99
CA SER A 266 1.70 17.11 0.60
C SER A 266 1.81 18.45 -0.13
N ASP A 267 0.68 19.07 -0.48
CA ASP A 267 0.68 20.38 -1.11
C ASP A 267 1.25 21.44 -0.16
N ALA A 268 1.86 22.47 -0.77
CA ALA A 268 2.47 23.59 -0.08
C ALA A 268 1.43 24.44 0.67
#